data_AF-F3GR31-F1
#
_entry.id   AF-F3GR31-F1
#
_cell.length_a   1.000
_cell.length_b   1.000
_cell.length_c   1.000
_cell.angle_alpha   90.00
_cell.angle_beta   90.00
_cell.angle_gamma   90.00
#
_symmetry.space_group_name_H-M   'P 1'
#
loop_
_entity.id
_entity.type
_entity.pdbx_description
1 polymer ?
#
loop_
_entity_poly.entity_id
_entity_poly.type
_entity_poly.pdbx_seq_one_letter_code
_entity_poly.pdbx_strand_id
1 'polypeptide(L)' 'DANGNLLQLVRGQVMGWDARNQLQHITTVQREDGSNDDERYVY' A
#
# COMPACT_ATOMS: atom_id res chain seq x y z
N ASP A 1 -1.78 -5.61 -9.80
CA ASP A 1 -3.22 -5.85 -10.03
C ASP A 1 -3.43 -6.00 -11.55
N ALA A 2 -4.67 -6.00 -12.05
CA ALA A 2 -4.93 -6.09 -13.49
C ALA A 2 -4.48 -4.85 -14.28
N ASN A 3 -4.28 -3.71 -13.61
CA ASN A 3 -3.84 -2.45 -14.22
C ASN A 3 -2.31 -2.34 -14.32
N GLY A 4 -1.57 -3.33 -13.82
CA GLY A 4 -0.11 -3.32 -13.82
C GLY A 4 0.50 -2.46 -12.70
N ASN A 5 -0.27 -2.10 -11.68
CA ASN A 5 0.27 -1.35 -10.57
C ASN A 5 1.21 -2.19 -9.71
N LEU A 6 2.25 -1.52 -9.20
CA LEU A 6 3.19 -2.11 -8.26
C LEU A 6 2.48 -2.38 -6.93
N LEU A 7 2.35 -3.65 -6.54
CA LEU A 7 1.63 -4.04 -5.31
C LEU A 7 2.52 -4.06 -4.07
N GLN A 8 3.84 -4.00 -4.27
CA GLN A 8 4.81 -4.08 -3.19
C GLN A 8 6.04 -3.24 -3.53
N LEU A 9 6.37 -2.27 -2.66
CA LEU A 9 7.53 -1.38 -2.87
C LEU A 9 8.84 -2.14 -2.72
N VAL A 10 8.95 -2.81 -1.58
CA VAL A 10 9.99 -3.76 -1.21
C VAL A 10 9.33 -4.87 -0.43
N ARG A 11 10.01 -6.01 -0.25
CA ARG A 11 9.45 -7.15 0.51
C ARG A 11 8.95 -6.69 1.89
N GLY A 12 7.66 -6.91 2.15
CA GLY A 12 6.98 -6.51 3.39
C GLY A 12 6.23 -5.18 3.33
N GLN A 13 6.40 -4.37 2.27
CA GLN A 13 5.71 -3.08 2.12
C GLN A 13 4.67 -3.11 1.03
N VAL A 14 3.41 -3.30 1.40
CA VAL A 14 2.28 -3.43 0.48
C VAL A 14 1.77 -2.06 0.04
N MET A 15 1.41 -1.93 -1.23
CA MET A 15 0.79 -0.74 -1.80
C MET A 15 -0.66 -1.01 -2.19
N GLY A 16 -1.54 -0.05 -1.90
CA GLY A 16 -2.92 -0.06 -2.35
C GLY A 16 -3.21 1.07 -3.33
N TRP A 17 -3.95 0.72 -4.37
CA TRP A 17 -4.32 1.61 -5.46
C TRP A 17 -5.84 1.73 -5.51
N ASP A 18 -6.34 2.93 -5.81
CA ASP A 18 -7.76 3.15 -6.01
C ASP A 18 -8.23 2.76 -7.42
N ALA A 19 -9.54 2.84 -7.65
CA ALA A 19 -10.15 2.53 -8.95
C ALA A 19 -9.73 3.50 -10.09
N ARG A 20 -9.14 4.66 -9.74
CA ARG A 20 -8.63 5.67 -10.68
C ARG A 20 -7.14 5.47 -10.95
N ASN A 21 -6.55 4.38 -10.48
CA ASN A 21 -5.14 4.05 -10.63
C ASN A 21 -4.21 5.02 -9.89
N GLN A 22 -4.67 5.53 -8.74
CA GLN A 22 -3.92 6.44 -7.87
C GLN A 22 -3.49 5.69 -6.60
N LEU A 23 -2.28 5.95 -6.13
CA LEU A 23 -1.74 5.31 -4.93
C LEU A 23 -2.48 5.82 -3.70
N GLN A 24 -3.29 4.96 -3.07
CA GLN A 24 -4.12 5.36 -1.93
C GLN A 24 -3.44 5.09 -0.58
N HIS A 25 -2.70 4.00 -0.46
CA HIS A 25 -2.00 3.67 0.79
C HIS A 25 -0.72 2.86 0.58
N ILE A 26 0.19 2.94 1.56
CA ILE A 26 1.35 2.07 1.72
C ILE A 26 1.38 1.58 3.17
N THR A 27 1.53 0.27 3.39
CA THR A 27 1.92 -0.26 4.69
C THR A 27 3.44 -0.27 4.78
N THR A 28 4.03 0.60 5.62
CA THR A 28 5.49 0.77 5.72
C THR A 28 6.13 -0.22 6.67
N VAL A 29 5.43 -0.57 7.75
CA VAL A 29 5.84 -1.60 8.72
C VAL A 29 4.64 -2.47 9.06
N GLN A 30 4.77 -3.77 8.81
CA GLN A 30 3.79 -4.76 9.24
C GLN A 30 4.18 -5.30 10.62
N ARG A 31 3.26 -5.23 11.59
CA ARG A 31 3.45 -5.73 12.96
C ARG A 31 2.56 -6.95 13.17
N GLU A 32 3.07 -7.99 13.82
CA GLU A 32 2.32 -9.23 14.03
C GLU A 32 1.31 -9.11 15.19
N ASP A 33 1.62 -8.22 16.12
CA ASP A 33 1.02 -8.08 17.45
C ASP A 33 0.45 -6.67 17.69
N GLY A 34 0.34 -5.87 16.62
CA GLY A 34 -0.22 -4.52 16.68
C GLY A 34 -0.69 -3.99 15.34
N SER A 35 -1.16 -2.75 15.34
CA SER A 35 -1.51 -2.06 14.09
C SER A 35 -0.29 -1.83 13.23
N ASN A 36 -0.46 -1.96 11.93
CA ASN A 36 0.58 -1.61 10.97
C ASN A 36 0.81 -0.10 10.93
N ASP A 37 2.00 0.29 10.52
CA ASP A 37 2.31 1.68 10.22
C ASP A 37 1.89 1.92 8.76
N ASP A 38 0.85 2.74 8.56
CA ASP A 38 0.27 3.01 7.25
C ASP A 38 0.42 4.48 6.85
N GLU A 39 0.81 4.71 5.59
CA GLU A 39 0.77 6.00 4.92
C GLU A 39 -0.43 6.05 3.97
N ARG A 40 -1.16 7.16 3.93
CA ARG A 40 -2.34 7.33 3.06
C ARG A 40 -2.29 8.63 2.28
N TYR A 41 -2.73 8.57 1.04
CA TYR A 41 -2.78 9.69 0.12
C TYR A 41 -4.21 9.91 -0.37
N VAL A 42 -4.59 11.18 -0.53
CA VAL A 42 -5.90 11.61 -1.05
C VAL A 42 -5.65 12.64 -2.14
N TYR A 43 -6.34 12.49 -3.28
CA TYR A 43 -6.17 13.29 -4.49
C TYR A 43 -7.46 14.04 -4.87
#